data_AF-A0ABD0NS42-F1
#
_entry.id   AF-A0ABD0NS42-F1
#
_cell.length_a   1.000
_cell.length_b   1.000
_cell.length_c   1.000
_cell.angle_alpha   90.00
_cell.angle_beta   90.00
_cell.angle_gamma   90.00
#
_symmetry.space_group_name_H-M   'P 1'
#
loop_
_entity.id
_entity.type
_entity.pdbx_description
1 polymer ?
#
loop_
_entity_poly.entity_id
_entity_poly.type
_entity_poly.pdbx_seq_one_letter_code
_entity_poly.pdbx_strand_id
1 'polypeptide(L)' 'IDQWNKVIEQLGTPSPEFMKKLQPTVRNYVENRPKYAGLTFPKLFPDCLFPADSEHNKLK' A
#
# COMPACT_ATOMS: atom_id res chain seq x y z
N ILE A 1 -13.47 7.06 -4.65
CA ILE A 1 -13.90 5.82 -3.95
C ILE A 1 -13.07 4.63 -4.42
N ASP A 2 -12.95 4.39 -5.73
CA ASP A 2 -12.13 3.30 -6.31
C ASP A 2 -10.62 3.39 -5.97
N GLN A 3 -10.04 4.59 -5.99
CA GLN A 3 -8.62 4.80 -5.67
C GLN A 3 -8.25 4.32 -4.26
N TRP A 4 -9.10 4.56 -3.26
CA TRP A 4 -8.81 4.14 -1.89
C TRP A 4 -8.70 2.62 -1.79
N ASN A 5 -9.62 1.89 -2.44
CA ASN A 5 -9.60 0.42 -2.45
C ASN A 5 -8.29 -0.10 -3.05
N LYS A 6 -7.90 0.41 -4.24
CA LYS A 6 -6.63 0.02 -4.87
C LYS A 6 -5.41 0.28 -4.00
N VAL A 7 -5.41 1.40 -3.28
CA VAL A 7 -4.32 1.75 -2.36
C VAL A 7 -4.24 0.78 -1.19
N ILE A 8 -5.36 0.51 -0.50
CA ILE A 8 -5.35 -0.40 0.67
C ILE A 8 -5.15 -1.87 0.28
N GLU A 9 -5.57 -2.28 -0.91
CA GLU A 9 -5.32 -3.63 -1.41
C GLU A 9 -3.83 -3.87 -1.66
N GLN A 10 -3.11 -2.85 -2.16
CA GLN A 10 -1.67 -2.94 -2.42
C GLN A 10 -0.82 -2.67 -1.19
N LEU A 11 -1.10 -1.61 -0.45
CA LEU A 11 -0.26 -1.15 0.69
C LEU A 11 -0.76 -1.64 2.05
N GLY A 12 -1.99 -2.14 2.13
CA GLY A 12 -2.61 -2.58 3.36
C GLY A 12 -3.47 -1.50 4.03
N THR A 13 -4.18 -1.91 5.09
CA THR A 13 -4.98 -1.01 5.91
C THR A 13 -4.06 -0.13 6.77
N PRO A 14 -4.23 1.20 6.75
CA PRO A 14 -3.35 2.11 7.48
C PRO A 14 -3.51 2.00 8.99
N SER A 15 -2.51 2.51 9.73
CA SER A 15 -2.47 2.45 11.19
C SER A 15 -3.55 3.33 11.86
N PRO A 16 -3.91 3.03 13.12
CA PRO A 16 -4.92 3.81 13.86
C PRO A 16 -4.58 5.29 14.00
N GLU A 17 -3.29 5.63 14.06
CA GLU A 17 -2.81 7.02 14.11
C GLU A 17 -3.09 7.78 12.81
N PHE A 18 -2.97 7.11 11.67
CA PHE A 18 -3.36 7.69 10.39
C PHE A 18 -4.88 7.89 10.32
N MET A 19 -5.66 6.91 10.77
CA MET A 19 -7.12 7.02 10.86
C MET A 19 -7.55 8.19 11.76
N LYS A 20 -6.72 8.57 12.75
CA LYS A 20 -6.96 9.73 13.61
C LYS A 20 -6.83 11.09 12.94
N LYS A 21 -6.14 11.17 11.82
CA LYS A 21 -6.00 12.41 11.05
C LYS A 21 -7.11 12.60 10.02
N LEU A 22 -7.92 11.56 9.76
CA LEU A 22 -9.01 11.61 8.80
C LEU A 22 -10.25 12.30 9.38
N GLN A 23 -11.00 12.99 8.51
CA GLN A 23 -12.32 13.52 8.86
C GLN A 23 -13.28 12.39 9.27
N PRO A 24 -14.24 12.62 10.19
CA PRO A 24 -15.13 11.58 10.72
C PRO A 24 -15.84 10.74 9.64
N THR A 25 -16.34 11.38 8.59
CA THR A 25 -17.03 10.70 7.48
C THR A 25 -16.09 9.81 6.68
N VAL A 26 -14.87 10.29 6.42
CA VAL A 26 -13.84 9.54 5.69
C VAL A 26 -13.33 8.39 6.55
N ARG A 27 -13.09 8.63 7.85
CA ARG A 27 -12.69 7.60 8.80
C ARG A 27 -13.72 6.46 8.83
N ASN A 28 -15.00 6.79 8.99
CA ASN A 28 -16.07 5.78 9.01
C ASN A 28 -16.09 4.96 7.72
N TYR A 29 -15.95 5.63 6.57
CA TYR A 29 -15.86 4.95 5.28
C TYR A 29 -14.67 3.98 5.22
N VAL A 30 -13.49 4.38 5.70
CA VAL A 30 -12.28 3.56 5.68
C VAL A 30 -12.34 2.41 6.71
N GLU A 31 -12.88 2.64 7.90
CA GLU A 31 -13.01 1.62 8.96
C GLU A 31 -14.03 0.53 8.60
N ASN A 32 -15.05 0.85 7.79
CA ASN A 32 -16.00 -0.12 7.27
C ASN A 32 -15.48 -0.94 6.07
N ARG A 33 -14.24 -0.69 5.61
CA ARG A 33 -13.64 -1.48 4.52
C ARG A 33 -12.97 -2.76 5.04
N PRO A 34 -12.86 -3.80 4.20
CA PRO A 34 -12.09 -5.00 4.54
C PRO A 34 -10.66 -4.63 4.94
N LYS A 35 -10.13 -5.32 5.95
CA LYS A 35 -8.74 -5.14 6.36
C LYS A 35 -7.82 -5.93 5.44
N TYR A 36 -6.81 -5.26 4.90
CA TYR A 36 -5.79 -5.85 4.04
C TYR A 36 -4.44 -5.78 4.74
N ALA A 37 -3.68 -6.87 4.71
CA ALA A 37 -2.32 -6.90 5.24
C ALA A 37 -1.32 -6.11 4.37
N GLY A 38 -1.67 -5.84 3.11
CA GLY A 38 -0.78 -5.23 2.12
C GLY A 38 0.21 -6.23 1.53
N LEU A 39 0.80 -5.85 0.39
CA LEU A 39 1.89 -6.56 -0.26
C LEU A 39 3.23 -5.94 0.19
N THR A 40 4.27 -6.76 0.24
CA THR A 40 5.62 -6.26 0.50
C THR A 40 6.13 -5.46 -0.71
N PHE A 41 6.98 -4.47 -0.48
CA PHE A 41 7.57 -3.64 -1.55
C PHE A 41 8.22 -4.46 -2.68
N PRO A 42 8.98 -5.54 -2.43
CA PRO A 42 9.53 -6.38 -3.50
C PRO A 42 8.47 -7.12 -4.33
N LYS A 43 7.26 -7.32 -3.78
CA LYS A 43 6.15 -7.94 -4.50
C LYS A 43 5.34 -6.89 -5.28
N LEU A 44 5.30 -5.65 -4.79
CA LEU A 44 4.72 -4.50 -5.51
C LEU A 44 5.61 -4.06 -6.67
N PHE A 45 6.93 -4.04 -6.44
CA PHE A 45 7.96 -3.64 -7.38
C PHE A 45 9.00 -4.77 -7.49
N PRO A 46 8.71 -5.85 -8.23
CA PRO A 46 9.67 -6.92 -8.45
C PRO A 46 10.88 -6.44 -9.25
N ASP A 47 12.04 -7.05 -8.98
CA ASP A 47 13.33 -6.73 -9.61
C ASP A 47 13.26 -6.77 -11.15
N CYS A 48 12.35 -7.57 -11.73
CA CYS A 48 12.13 -7.65 -13.18
C CYS A 48 11.53 -6.38 -13.81
N LEU A 49 10.93 -5.50 -13.00
CA LEU A 49 10.46 -4.18 -13.46
C LEU A 49 11.58 -3.15 -13.49
N PHE A 50 12.73 -3.46 -12.89
CA PHE A 50 13.89 -2.58 -12.89
C PHE A 50 14.82 -2.94 -14.05
N PRO A 51 15.47 -1.95 -14.68
CA PRO A 51 16.47 -2.21 -15.71
C PRO A 51 17.60 -3.09 -15.16
N ALA A 52 18.09 -4.05 -15.96
CA ALA A 52 19.19 -4.94 -15.58
C ALA A 52 20.50 -4.18 -15.23
N ASP A 53 20.63 -2.94 -15.70
CA ASP A 53 21.76 -2.05 -15.42
C ASP A 53 21.67 -1.34 -14.06
N SER A 54 20.55 -1.48 -13.35
CA SER A 54 20.40 -0.90 -12.01
C SER A 54 21.32 -1.58 -11.01
N GLU A 55 22.01 -0.78 -10.18
CA GLU A 55 22.98 -1.23 -9.16
C GLU A 55 22.41 -2.32 -8.22
N HIS A 56 21.08 -2.42 -8.09
CA HIS A 56 20.38 -3.46 -7.32
C HIS A 56 20.61 -4.88 -7.85
N ASN A 57 20.84 -5.07 -9.15
CA ASN A 57 21.18 -6.38 -9.74
C ASN A 57 22.65 -6.75 -9.57
N LYS A 58 23.55 -5.78 -9.34
CA LYS A 58 24.99 -6.02 -9.16
C LYS A 58 25.34 -6.56 -7.77
N LEU A 59 24.39 -6.52 -6.83
CA LEU A 59 24.57 -6.92 -5.44
C LEU A 59 23.96 -8.29 -5.09
N LYS A 60 23.43 -9.03 -6.09
CA LYS A 60 22.96 -10.42 -5.91
C LYS A 60 24.08 -11.43 -6.15
#